data_AF-A0A919HPQ4-F1
#
_entry.id   AF-A0A919HPQ4-F1
#
_cell.length_a   1.000
_cell.length_b   1.000
_cell.length_c   1.000
_cell.angle_alpha   90.00
_cell.angle_beta   90.00
_cell.angle_gamma   90.00
#
_symmetry.space_group_name_H-M   'P 1'
#
loop_
_entity.id
_entity.type
_entity.pdbx_description
1 polymer ?
#
loop_
_entity_poly.entity_id
_entity_poly.type
_entity_poly.pdbx_seq_one_letter_code
_entity_poly.pdbx_strand_id
1 'polypeptide(L)'
;MEPYTEGELDGPAQTFWPDHCVQHSEGAALHPLLKQQAIAAVFHKGQNRIIDSYSAFFDNGHRQKTELDGWLRGQAIVELTVLGLATDYCVKFTVLDARRWATRSTSSPTAVAA
;
A
#
# COMPACT_ATOMS: atom_id res chain seq x y z
N MET A 1 -19.24 6.34 12.06
CA MET A 1 -19.19 4.88 11.88
C MET A 1 -18.39 4.34 13.04
N GLU A 2 -18.86 3.27 13.68
CA GLU A 2 -18.15 2.69 14.83
C GLU A 2 -16.82 2.09 14.38
N PRO A 3 -15.68 2.39 15.03
CA PRO A 3 -14.41 1.77 14.68
C PRO A 3 -14.45 0.24 14.77
N TYR A 4 -13.64 -0.41 13.93
CA TYR A 4 -13.51 -1.87 13.79
C TYR A 4 -14.77 -2.58 13.29
N THR A 5 -15.70 -1.84 12.68
CA THR A 5 -16.89 -2.42 12.04
C THR A 5 -16.73 -2.49 10.53
N GLU A 6 -17.45 -3.41 9.90
CA GLU A 6 -17.60 -3.44 8.44
C GLU A 6 -18.83 -2.63 8.02
N GLY A 7 -18.75 -2.01 6.85
CA GLY A 7 -19.89 -1.43 6.16
C GLY A 7 -19.59 -1.10 4.71
N GLU A 8 -20.56 -0.56 3.99
CA GLU A 8 -20.41 -0.20 2.58
C GLU A 8 -20.06 1.29 2.44
N LEU A 9 -19.09 1.60 1.59
CA LEU A 9 -18.79 2.97 1.20
C LEU A 9 -18.41 2.99 -0.29
N ASP A 10 -19.21 3.71 -1.08
CA ASP A 10 -19.09 3.82 -2.55
C ASP A 10 -19.11 2.47 -3.31
N GLY A 11 -19.88 1.51 -2.77
CA GLY A 11 -20.12 0.19 -3.36
C GLY A 11 -19.44 -0.99 -2.67
N PRO A 12 -18.11 -1.02 -2.44
CA PRO A 12 -17.47 -2.15 -1.79
C PRO A 12 -17.66 -2.11 -0.28
N ALA A 13 -17.68 -3.30 0.32
CA ALA A 13 -17.50 -3.46 1.76
C ALA A 13 -16.10 -2.97 2.18
N GLN A 14 -16.03 -2.25 3.30
CA GLN A 14 -14.83 -1.67 3.87
C GLN A 14 -14.85 -1.82 5.39
N THR A 15 -13.66 -1.90 5.99
CA THR A 15 -13.48 -1.84 7.43
C THR A 15 -13.31 -0.39 7.85
N PHE A 16 -14.09 0.08 8.82
CA PHE A 16 -13.93 1.42 9.38
C PHE A 16 -12.93 1.40 10.52
N TRP A 17 -11.80 2.06 10.32
CA TRP A 17 -10.75 2.19 11.34
C TRP A 17 -10.95 3.46 12.16
N PRO A 18 -10.39 3.53 13.40
CA PRO A 18 -10.18 4.81 14.05
C PRO A 18 -9.35 5.73 13.16
N ASP A 19 -9.45 7.05 13.36
CA ASP A 19 -8.59 8.00 12.68
C ASP A 19 -7.11 7.66 12.93
N HIS A 20 -6.37 7.47 11.84
CA HIS A 20 -4.95 7.16 11.86
C HIS A 20 -4.29 7.70 10.59
N CYS A 21 -2.99 8.01 10.67
CA CYS A 21 -2.20 8.53 9.54
C CYS A 21 -2.85 9.70 8.78
N VAL A 22 -3.57 10.58 9.51
CA VAL A 22 -4.24 11.75 8.93
C VAL A 22 -3.21 12.64 8.24
N GLN A 23 -3.50 13.10 7.02
CA GLN A 23 -2.56 13.91 6.23
C GLN A 23 -2.06 15.12 7.02
N HIS A 24 -0.75 15.36 6.96
CA HIS A 24 -0.04 16.45 7.65
C HIS A 24 -0.11 16.41 9.19
N SER A 25 -0.56 15.32 9.80
CA SER A 25 -0.51 15.11 11.25
C SER A 25 0.79 14.42 11.67
N GLU A 26 1.12 14.49 12.96
CA GLU A 26 2.21 13.71 13.57
C GLU A 26 2.03 12.20 13.34
N GLY A 27 0.79 11.71 13.40
CA GLY A 27 0.47 10.29 13.18
C GLY A 27 0.70 9.79 11.75
N ALA A 28 0.93 10.68 10.78
CA ALA A 28 1.30 10.33 9.42
C ALA A 28 2.82 10.37 9.16
N ALA A 29 3.62 10.84 10.12
CA ALA A 29 5.07 10.89 9.96
C ALA A 29 5.68 9.47 10.01
N LEU A 30 6.76 9.27 9.26
CA LEU A 30 7.61 8.09 9.40
C LEU A 30 8.21 8.07 10.81
N HIS A 31 8.30 6.89 11.43
CA HIS A 31 8.86 6.74 12.76
C HIS A 31 10.28 7.34 12.84
N PRO A 32 10.64 8.12 13.88
CA PRO A 32 11.89 8.89 13.92
C PRO A 32 13.16 8.04 13.89
N LEU A 33 13.08 6.76 14.27
CA LEU A 33 14.21 5.82 14.20
C LEU A 33 14.43 5.18 12.82
N LEU A 34 13.50 5.39 11.87
CA LEU A 34 13.69 4.92 10.50
C LEU A 34 14.83 5.73 9.85
N LYS A 35 15.80 5.04 9.24
CA LYS A 35 16.93 5.69 8.54
C LYS A 35 16.46 6.29 7.20
N GLN A 36 15.78 7.42 7.26
CA GLN A 36 15.11 8.04 6.09
C GLN A 36 16.07 8.41 4.95
N GLN A 37 17.36 8.62 5.24
CA GLN A 37 18.39 8.87 4.21
C GLN A 37 18.61 7.69 3.25
N ALA A 38 18.16 6.49 3.61
CA ALA A 38 18.22 5.31 2.74
C ALA A 38 16.99 5.16 1.83
N ILE A 39 15.99 6.05 1.96
CA ILE A 39 14.74 5.99 1.20
C ILE A 39 14.94 6.71 -0.13
N ALA A 40 14.84 5.97 -1.24
CA ALA A 40 14.96 6.54 -2.58
C ALA A 40 13.68 7.24 -3.05
N ALA A 41 12.51 6.76 -2.60
CA ALA A 41 11.21 7.31 -2.97
C ALA A 41 10.15 7.01 -1.89
N VAL A 42 9.17 7.89 -1.76
CA VAL A 42 8.01 7.74 -0.87
C VAL A 42 6.74 7.80 -1.73
N PHE A 43 5.84 6.85 -1.52
CA PHE A 43 4.54 6.79 -2.21
C PHE A 43 3.43 6.81 -1.16
N HIS A 44 2.44 7.68 -1.38
CA HIS A 44 1.28 7.77 -0.50
C HIS A 44 0.12 6.94 -1.05
N LYS A 45 -0.68 6.39 -0.13
CA LYS A 45 -1.89 5.61 -0.41
C LYS A 45 -3.00 6.03 0.56
N GLY A 46 -4.25 5.65 0.27
CA GLY A 46 -5.39 5.95 1.16
C GLY A 46 -5.79 7.43 1.19
N GLN A 47 -5.50 8.18 0.12
CA GLN A 47 -5.81 9.62 0.05
C GLN A 47 -7.24 9.89 -0.47
N ASN A 48 -7.88 8.89 -1.06
CA ASN A 48 -9.25 9.01 -1.55
C ASN A 48 -10.25 8.79 -0.41
N ARG A 49 -11.15 9.75 -0.20
CA ARG A 49 -12.11 9.72 0.91
C ARG A 49 -13.20 8.67 0.78
N ILE A 50 -13.42 8.13 -0.42
CA ILE A 50 -14.50 7.16 -0.70
C ILE A 50 -14.01 5.72 -0.75
N ILE A 51 -12.69 5.47 -0.72
CA ILE A 51 -12.15 4.12 -0.78
C ILE A 51 -10.78 4.01 -0.11
N ASP A 52 -10.64 3.00 0.74
CA ASP A 52 -9.38 2.69 1.42
C ASP A 52 -8.39 1.97 0.47
N SER A 53 -7.12 1.95 0.84
CA SER A 53 -6.03 1.38 0.07
C SER A 53 -5.03 0.73 1.01
N TYR A 54 -5.16 -0.59 1.21
CA TYR A 54 -4.20 -1.39 1.95
C TYR A 54 -2.94 -1.66 1.13
N SER A 55 -3.12 -2.06 -0.12
CA SER A 55 -2.02 -2.33 -1.04
C SER A 55 -1.28 -1.05 -1.40
N ALA A 56 0.04 -1.13 -1.48
CA ALA A 56 0.86 -0.05 -2.04
C ALA A 56 0.72 0.08 -3.56
N PHE A 57 0.04 -0.84 -4.26
CA PHE A 57 -0.16 -0.80 -5.71
C PHE A 57 -1.52 -0.26 -6.14
N PHE A 58 -2.59 -0.57 -5.40
CA PHE A 58 -3.97 -0.24 -5.76
C PHE A 58 -4.81 0.13 -4.54
N ASP A 59 -5.92 0.83 -4.78
CA ASP A 59 -7.00 0.90 -3.79
C ASP A 59 -7.70 -0.46 -3.60
N ASN A 60 -8.46 -0.62 -2.52
CA ASN A 60 -9.10 -1.89 -2.16
C ASN A 60 -10.12 -2.39 -3.20
N GLY A 61 -10.61 -1.49 -4.07
CA GLY A 61 -11.49 -1.82 -5.19
C GLY A 61 -10.76 -2.07 -6.50
N HIS A 62 -9.42 -1.98 -6.51
CA HIS A 62 -8.58 -2.01 -7.70
C HIS A 62 -9.02 -1.00 -8.78
N ARG A 63 -9.59 0.13 -8.37
CA ARG A 63 -10.13 1.17 -9.27
C ARG A 63 -9.03 2.15 -9.69
N GLN A 64 -8.11 2.45 -8.79
CA GLN A 64 -6.97 3.34 -9.02
C GLN A 64 -5.65 2.68 -8.64
N LYS A 65 -4.63 2.97 -9.45
CA LYS A 65 -3.23 2.62 -9.19
C LYS A 65 -2.58 3.72 -8.35
N THR A 66 -1.60 3.33 -7.54
CA THR A 66 -0.62 4.27 -7.00
C THR A 66 0.52 4.50 -8.01
N GLU A 67 1.37 5.49 -7.73
CA GLU A 67 2.57 5.78 -8.53
C GLU A 67 3.66 4.69 -8.42
N LEU A 68 3.53 3.73 -7.50
CA LEU A 68 4.54 2.69 -7.27
C LEU A 68 4.75 1.80 -8.50
N ASP A 69 3.68 1.39 -9.21
CA ASP A 69 3.77 0.54 -10.40
C ASP A 69 4.63 1.19 -11.50
N GLY A 70 4.35 2.47 -11.78
CA GLY A 70 5.09 3.25 -12.77
C GLY A 70 6.56 3.42 -12.38
N TRP A 71 6.81 3.75 -11.11
CA TRP A 71 8.18 3.96 -10.63
C TRP A 71 9.01 2.67 -10.67
N LEU A 72 8.49 1.54 -10.18
CA LEU A 72 9.19 0.25 -10.20
C LEU A 72 9.59 -0.16 -11.62
N ARG A 73 8.66 0.01 -12.59
CA ARG A 73 8.94 -0.26 -14.00
C ARG A 73 9.99 0.68 -14.58
N GLY A 74 9.89 1.97 -14.26
CA GLY A 74 10.88 2.97 -14.69
C GLY A 74 12.28 2.69 -14.16
N GLN A 75 12.40 2.07 -12.98
CA GLN A 75 13.67 1.65 -12.38
C GLN A 75 14.12 0.23 -12.80
N ALA A 76 13.37 -0.45 -13.68
CA ALA A 76 13.63 -1.84 -14.08
C ALA A 76 13.79 -2.81 -12.89
N ILE A 77 13.03 -2.60 -11.81
CA ILE A 77 13.03 -3.47 -10.62
C ILE A 77 12.26 -4.75 -10.93
N VAL A 78 12.82 -5.89 -10.55
CA VAL A 78 12.25 -7.23 -10.81
C VAL A 78 12.15 -8.09 -9.55
N GLU A 79 12.58 -7.61 -8.40
CA GLU A 79 12.47 -8.33 -7.14
C GLU A 79 12.02 -7.38 -6.05
N LEU A 80 11.06 -7.83 -5.24
CA LEU A 80 10.47 -7.04 -4.16
C LEU A 80 10.57 -7.82 -2.85
N THR A 81 11.28 -7.24 -1.89
CA THR A 81 11.22 -7.63 -0.47
C THR A 81 10.30 -6.65 0.24
N VAL A 82 9.21 -7.15 0.81
CA VAL A 82 8.21 -6.32 1.50
C VAL A 82 8.34 -6.51 3.01
N LEU A 83 8.53 -5.41 3.72
CA LEU A 83 8.66 -5.30 5.17
C LEU A 83 7.71 -4.19 5.66
N GLY A 84 7.26 -4.26 6.90
CA GLY A 84 6.53 -3.16 7.53
C GLY A 84 5.30 -3.59 8.31
N LEU A 85 4.30 -2.71 8.38
CA LEU A 85 3.09 -2.88 9.18
C LEU A 85 1.84 -2.46 8.39
N ALA A 86 0.66 -3.03 8.67
CA ALA A 86 0.46 -4.25 9.45
C ALA A 86 0.63 -5.50 8.57
N THR A 87 1.13 -6.60 9.14
CA THR A 87 1.44 -7.85 8.43
C THR A 87 0.22 -8.41 7.69
N ASP A 88 -0.92 -8.42 8.35
CA ASP A 88 -2.21 -8.95 7.90
C ASP A 88 -3.02 -8.00 7.01
N TYR A 89 -2.60 -6.73 6.92
CA TYR A 89 -3.18 -5.72 6.03
C TYR A 89 -2.16 -5.22 5.02
N CYS A 90 -1.59 -4.03 5.23
CA CYS A 90 -0.81 -3.32 4.22
C CYS A 90 0.32 -4.17 3.62
N VAL A 91 1.02 -4.98 4.43
CA VAL A 91 2.06 -5.89 3.94
C VAL A 91 1.45 -7.00 3.07
N LYS A 92 0.50 -7.77 3.62
CA LYS A 92 -0.17 -8.86 2.90
C LYS A 92 -0.77 -8.41 1.58
N PHE A 93 -1.56 -7.33 1.56
CA PHE A 93 -2.22 -6.84 0.35
C PHE A 93 -1.20 -6.34 -0.68
N THR A 94 -0.13 -5.66 -0.24
CA THR A 94 0.97 -5.26 -1.12
C THR A 94 1.66 -6.46 -1.75
N VAL A 95 1.93 -7.52 -0.99
CA VAL A 95 2.56 -8.74 -1.51
C VAL A 95 1.66 -9.47 -2.49
N LEU A 96 0.36 -9.57 -2.20
CA LEU A 96 -0.61 -10.19 -3.11
C LEU A 96 -0.68 -9.44 -4.45
N ASP A 97 -0.64 -8.12 -4.44
CA ASP A 97 -0.61 -7.32 -5.65
C ASP A 97 0.74 -7.34 -6.35
N ALA A 98 1.85 -7.34 -5.61
CA ALA A 98 3.18 -7.50 -6.14
C ALA A 98 3.30 -8.81 -6.94
N ARG A 99 2.71 -9.91 -6.46
CA ARG A 99 2.68 -11.19 -7.20
C ARG A 99 1.90 -11.11 -8.52
N ARG A 100 0.80 -10.35 -8.56
CA ARG A 100 0.01 -10.12 -9.79
C ARG A 100 0.70 -9.12 -10.73
N TRP A 101 1.40 -8.14 -10.18
CA TRP A 101 2.26 -7.22 -10.92
C TRP A 101 3.41 -7.97 -11.57
N ALA A 102 4.02 -8.90 -10.82
CA ALA A 102 5.15 -9.70 -11.24
C ALA A 102 4.86 -10.53 -12.50
N THR A 103 3.73 -11.24 -12.53
CA THR A 103 3.34 -12.06 -13.69
C THR A 103 3.08 -11.27 -14.98
N ARG A 104 3.02 -9.94 -14.90
CA ARG A 104 2.88 -9.03 -16.06
C ARG A 104 4.21 -8.43 -16.51
N SER A 105 5.31 -8.77 -15.85
CA SER A 105 6.66 -8.39 -16.27
C SER A 105 7.27 -9.47 -17.15
N THR A 106 8.04 -9.08 -18.16
CA THR A 106 8.70 -10.00 -19.12
C THR A 106 9.88 -10.77 -18.51
N SER A 107 10.43 -10.27 -17.41
CA SER A 107 11.43 -10.93 -16.58
C SER A 107 10.73 -11.51 -15.36
N SER A 108 10.86 -12.80 -15.03
CA SER A 108 10.16 -13.46 -13.91
C SER A 108 10.41 -12.78 -12.54
N PRO A 109 9.50 -11.93 -12.03
CA PRO A 109 9.76 -11.20 -10.79
C PRO A 109 9.36 -12.03 -9.58
N THR A 110 10.12 -11.90 -8.50
CA THR A 110 9.82 -12.57 -7.22
C THR A 110 9.41 -11.54 -6.18
N ALA A 111 8.34 -11.82 -5.42
CA ALA A 111 7.90 -11.00 -4.30
C ALA A 111 7.84 -11.86 -3.03
N VAL A 112 8.59 -11.47 -2.01
CA VAL A 112 8.67 -12.17 -0.72
C VAL A 112 8.33 -11.20 0.40
N ALA A 113 7.56 -11.66 1.38
CA ALA A 113 7.31 -10.96 2.64
C ALA A 113 8.30 -11.48 3.69
N ALA A 114 8.91 -10.56 4.46
CA ALA A 114 9.75 -10.89 5.60
C ALA A 114 9.21 -10.24 6.89
#